data_AF-A0AAN8MKB8-F1
#
_entry.id   AF-A0AAN8MKB8-F1
#
_cell.length_a   1.000
_cell.length_b   1.000
_cell.length_c   1.000
_cell.angle_alpha   90.00
_cell.angle_beta   90.00
_cell.angle_gamma   90.00
#
_symmetry.space_group_name_H-M   'P 1'
#
loop_
_entity.id
_entity.type
_entity.pdbx_description
1 polymer ?
#
loop_
_entity_poly.entity_id
_entity_poly.type
_entity_poly.pdbx_seq_one_letter_code
_entity_poly.pdbx_strand_id
1 'polypeptide(L)'
;MALVLWEITSRCHAIGEVKDYEPPYGSKVQMHPGVESMKDHLLRDRGRPEIPDSWINHQGIAIVCASIEECWDHDPEARLTAQCVAERFSDVEDEMDKLSSRSSSDEKIPAEEQKIPTIPEEERQIIAEQKEEDKVLVECSVSDEKLEEGERTWN
;
A
#
# COMPACT_ATOMS: atom_id res chain seq x y z
N MET A 1 20.82 -3.55 -5.67
CA MET A 1 19.48 -4.17 -5.61
C MET A 1 18.41 -3.21 -5.10
N ALA A 2 18.71 -2.39 -4.09
CA ALA A 2 17.77 -1.45 -3.47
C ALA A 2 16.89 -0.63 -4.43
N LEU A 3 17.47 -0.01 -5.47
CA LEU A 3 16.72 0.85 -6.39
C LEU A 3 15.60 0.09 -7.12
N VAL A 4 15.89 -1.12 -7.61
CA VAL A 4 14.91 -1.96 -8.29
C VAL A 4 13.83 -2.44 -7.32
N LEU A 5 14.21 -2.82 -6.10
CA LEU A 5 13.25 -3.20 -5.05
C LEU A 5 12.32 -2.04 -4.70
N TRP A 6 12.86 -0.82 -4.64
CA TRP A 6 12.07 0.40 -4.43
C TRP A 6 11.08 0.63 -5.58
N GLU A 7 11.52 0.48 -6.83
CA GLU A 7 10.65 0.61 -8.01
C GLU A 7 9.49 -0.40 -7.98
N ILE A 8 9.80 -1.67 -7.69
CA ILE A 8 8.78 -2.73 -7.57
C ILE A 8 7.79 -2.40 -6.45
N THR A 9 8.31 -1.98 -5.29
CA THR A 9 7.47 -1.64 -4.12
C THR A 9 6.56 -0.44 -4.41
N SER A 10 7.04 0.56 -5.14
CA SER A 10 6.26 1.75 -5.53
C SER A 10 5.01 1.44 -6.34
N ARG A 11 4.98 0.28 -6.99
CA ARG A 11 3.88 -0.20 -7.83
C ARG A 11 3.01 -1.26 -7.14
N CYS A 12 3.25 -1.52 -5.86
CA CYS A 12 2.48 -2.47 -5.08
C CYS A 12 1.10 -1.88 -4.72
N HIS A 13 0.01 -2.60 -5.01
CA HIS A 13 -1.35 -2.14 -4.68
C HIS A 13 -1.70 -2.31 -3.19
N ALA A 14 -0.94 -3.12 -2.44
CA ALA A 14 -1.22 -3.38 -1.04
C ALA A 14 -0.97 -2.16 -0.12
N ILE A 15 -0.13 -1.23 -0.56
CA ILE A 15 0.26 -0.01 0.18
C ILE A 15 -0.66 1.20 -0.09
N GLY A 16 -1.71 1.04 -0.92
CA GLY A 16 -2.69 2.09 -1.23
C GLY A 16 -2.75 2.44 -2.73
N GLU A 17 -3.12 3.68 -3.03
CA GLU A 17 -3.22 4.18 -4.40
C GLU A 17 -1.85 4.18 -5.09
N VAL A 18 -1.79 3.54 -6.26
CA VAL A 18 -0.56 3.39 -7.03
C VAL A 18 -0.40 4.57 -8.00
N LYS A 19 0.58 5.44 -7.75
CA LYS A 19 0.96 6.55 -8.63
C LYS A 19 1.58 6.05 -9.93
N ASP A 20 1.56 6.88 -10.97
CA ASP A 20 2.27 6.62 -12.22
C ASP A 20 3.74 6.22 -11.99
N TYR A 21 4.24 5.34 -12.86
CA TYR A 21 5.61 4.87 -12.75
C TYR A 21 6.59 6.03 -12.89
N GLU A 22 7.55 6.07 -11.98
CA GLU A 22 8.65 7.01 -12.00
C GLU A 22 9.95 6.26 -11.70
N PRO A 23 11.04 6.51 -12.46
CA PRO A 23 12.33 5.95 -12.11
C PRO A 23 12.82 6.48 -10.76
N PRO A 24 13.74 5.78 -10.08
CA PRO A 24 14.37 6.28 -8.87
C PRO A 24 14.95 7.67 -9.11
N TYR A 25 14.67 8.59 -8.19
CA TYR A 25 15.09 10.00 -8.26
C TYR A 25 14.43 10.86 -9.36
N GLY A 26 13.41 10.37 -10.09
CA GLY A 26 12.79 11.12 -11.20
C GLY A 26 12.26 12.52 -10.84
N SER A 27 11.77 12.70 -9.62
CA SER A 27 11.23 13.94 -9.07
C SER A 27 12.33 14.91 -8.62
N LYS A 28 13.52 14.40 -8.33
CA LYS A 28 14.63 15.13 -7.69
C LYS A 28 15.77 15.44 -8.65
N VAL A 29 15.86 14.70 -9.75
CA VAL A 29 16.96 14.75 -10.69
C VAL A 29 16.41 14.99 -12.09
N GLN A 30 16.96 15.98 -12.80
CA GLN A 30 16.59 16.26 -14.18
C GLN A 30 16.64 14.98 -15.01
N MET A 31 15.77 14.80 -16.02
CA MET A 31 15.68 13.58 -16.85
C MET A 31 17.02 13.00 -17.33
N HIS A 32 18.07 13.84 -17.45
CA HIS A 32 19.44 13.44 -17.73
C HIS A 32 20.45 14.16 -16.82
N PRO A 33 20.71 13.69 -15.59
CA PRO A 33 21.78 14.26 -14.80
C PRO A 33 23.13 13.96 -15.46
N GLY A 34 24.02 14.95 -15.45
CA GLY A 34 25.43 14.67 -15.68
C GLY A 34 25.93 13.68 -14.62
N VAL A 35 26.86 12.79 -15.00
CA VAL A 35 27.45 11.79 -14.10
C VAL A 35 27.97 12.42 -12.80
N GLU A 36 28.57 13.59 -12.89
CA GLU A 36 29.11 14.31 -11.73
C GLU A 36 28.02 14.80 -10.77
N SER A 37 26.91 15.33 -11.31
CA SER A 37 25.76 15.75 -10.49
C SER A 37 25.12 14.56 -9.77
N MET A 38 25.04 13.40 -10.43
CA MET A 38 24.49 12.20 -9.81
C MET A 38 25.42 11.65 -8.72
N LYS A 39 26.75 11.66 -8.95
CA LYS A 39 27.74 11.27 -7.94
C LYS A 39 27.66 12.17 -6.71
N ASP A 40 27.59 13.48 -6.90
CA ASP A 40 27.44 14.44 -5.82
C ASP A 40 26.20 14.16 -4.98
N HIS A 41 25.05 13.96 -5.63
CA HIS A 41 23.81 13.63 -4.95
C HIS A 41 23.92 12.34 -4.12
N LEU A 42 24.51 11.28 -4.69
CA LEU A 42 24.55 9.96 -4.05
C LEU A 42 25.62 9.82 -2.97
N LEU A 43 26.80 10.40 -3.20
CA LEU A 43 28.00 10.20 -2.38
C LEU A 43 28.15 11.30 -1.32
N ARG A 44 27.99 12.56 -1.72
CA ARG A 44 28.16 13.72 -0.83
C ARG A 44 26.87 14.00 -0.07
N ASP A 45 25.77 14.14 -0.80
CA ASP A 45 24.48 14.53 -0.21
C ASP A 45 23.71 13.31 0.35
N ARG A 46 24.25 12.10 0.14
CA ARG A 46 23.69 10.82 0.59
C ARG A 46 22.23 10.61 0.18
N GLY A 47 21.85 11.19 -0.96
CA GLY A 47 20.49 11.11 -1.49
C GLY A 47 20.05 9.67 -1.74
N ARG A 48 18.85 9.34 -1.25
CA ARG A 48 18.14 8.08 -1.52
C ARG A 48 16.72 8.38 -1.97
N PRO A 49 16.11 7.53 -2.80
CA PRO A 49 14.68 7.55 -3.02
C PRO A 49 13.96 7.50 -1.68
N GLU A 50 12.92 8.29 -1.54
CA GLU A 50 12.15 8.36 -0.30
C GLU A 50 11.30 7.11 -0.17
N ILE A 51 11.28 6.52 1.03
CA ILE A 51 10.39 5.43 1.38
C ILE A 51 9.24 6.05 2.17
N PRO A 52 8.02 6.13 1.62
CA PRO A 52 6.86 6.68 2.33
C PRO A 52 6.54 5.91 3.61
N ASP A 53 6.09 6.61 4.65
CA ASP A 53 5.66 5.99 5.92
C ASP A 53 4.54 4.97 5.72
N SER A 54 3.71 5.12 4.68
CA SER A 54 2.66 4.15 4.35
C SER A 54 3.22 2.77 4.00
N TRP A 55 4.43 2.69 3.44
CA TRP A 55 5.08 1.42 3.10
C TRP A 55 5.66 0.76 4.35
N ILE A 56 6.30 1.57 5.19
CA ILE A 56 6.94 1.14 6.44
C ILE A 56 5.89 0.60 7.42
N ASN A 57 4.70 1.21 7.46
CA ASN A 57 3.61 0.79 8.34
C ASN A 57 2.83 -0.42 7.82
N HIS A 58 3.03 -0.85 6.57
CA HIS A 58 2.29 -1.97 6.00
C HIS A 58 2.95 -3.32 6.37
N GLN A 59 2.18 -4.21 7.02
CA GLN A 59 2.67 -5.43 7.67
C GLN A 59 3.32 -6.47 6.73
N GLY A 60 3.13 -6.38 5.41
CA GLY A 60 3.84 -7.23 4.44
C GLY A 60 4.98 -6.54 3.67
N ILE A 61 5.06 -5.21 3.74
CA ILE A 61 6.00 -4.42 2.90
C ILE A 61 7.11 -3.80 3.75
N ALA A 62 6.91 -3.66 5.06
CA ALA A 62 7.93 -3.21 6.01
C ALA A 62 9.26 -3.97 5.87
N ILE A 63 9.22 -5.30 5.69
CA ILE A 63 10.41 -6.13 5.48
C ILE A 63 11.13 -5.80 4.17
N VAL A 64 10.39 -5.50 3.10
CA VAL A 64 10.96 -5.06 1.82
C VAL A 64 11.60 -3.69 1.98
N CYS A 65 10.97 -2.77 2.73
CA CYS A 65 11.53 -1.46 3.04
C CYS A 65 12.85 -1.57 3.82
N ALA A 66 12.88 -2.38 4.87
CA ALA A 66 14.11 -2.63 5.64
C ALA A 66 15.22 -3.24 4.75
N SER A 67 14.87 -4.22 3.90
CA SER A 67 15.81 -4.80 2.94
C SER A 67 16.33 -3.78 1.92
N ILE A 68 15.48 -2.84 1.45
CA ILE A 68 15.91 -1.73 0.58
C ILE A 68 16.94 -0.86 1.30
N GLU A 69 16.67 -0.49 2.56
CA GLU A 69 17.54 0.36 3.37
C GLU A 69 18.93 -0.24 3.59
N GLU A 70 18.98 -1.52 3.93
CA GLU A 70 20.25 -2.23 4.12
C GLU A 70 20.98 -2.49 2.79
N CYS A 71 20.26 -2.59 1.66
CA CYS A 71 20.86 -2.82 0.35
C CYS A 71 21.59 -1.59 -0.23
N TRP A 72 21.27 -0.38 0.23
CA TRP A 72 21.91 0.87 -0.26
C TRP A 72 22.73 1.58 0.82
N ASP A 73 23.19 0.81 1.81
CA ASP A 73 24.04 1.33 2.88
C ASP A 73 25.24 2.10 2.31
N HIS A 74 25.68 3.11 3.04
CA HIS A 74 26.84 3.89 2.66
C HIS A 74 28.11 3.03 2.72
N ASP A 75 28.23 2.17 3.73
CA ASP A 75 29.30 1.21 3.88
C ASP A 75 29.05 0.00 2.94
N PRO A 76 29.90 -0.23 1.93
CA PRO A 76 29.73 -1.35 1.03
C PRO A 76 29.81 -2.71 1.73
N GLU A 77 30.53 -2.84 2.85
CA GLU A 77 30.65 -4.10 3.59
C GLU A 77 29.40 -4.42 4.43
N ALA A 78 28.63 -3.38 4.79
CA ALA A 78 27.37 -3.53 5.51
C ALA A 78 26.19 -3.87 4.60
N ARG A 79 26.34 -3.75 3.27
CA ARG A 79 25.25 -4.01 2.33
C ARG A 79 24.88 -5.49 2.30
N LEU A 80 23.57 -5.75 2.29
CA LEU A 80 23.07 -7.10 2.09
C LEU A 80 23.57 -7.69 0.77
N THR A 81 23.98 -8.97 0.85
CA THR A 81 24.23 -9.76 -0.35
C THR A 81 22.91 -10.14 -1.01
N ALA A 82 22.95 -10.45 -2.30
CA ALA A 82 21.76 -10.92 -3.02
C ALA A 82 21.15 -12.18 -2.39
N GLN A 83 21.99 -13.07 -1.87
CA GLN A 83 21.53 -14.27 -1.18
C GLN A 83 20.79 -13.94 0.11
N CYS A 84 21.32 -13.02 0.93
CA CYS A 84 20.64 -12.59 2.16
C CYS A 84 19.26 -11.97 1.89
N VAL A 85 19.11 -11.22 0.79
CA VAL A 85 17.80 -10.68 0.37
C VAL A 85 16.85 -11.80 -0.04
N ALA A 86 17.34 -12.77 -0.81
CA ALA A 86 16.53 -13.91 -1.25
C ALA A 86 16.04 -14.75 -0.06
N GLU A 87 16.93 -15.06 0.90
CA GLU A 87 16.59 -15.80 2.12
C GLU A 87 15.47 -15.10 2.91
N ARG A 88 15.56 -13.77 3.10
CA ARG A 88 14.51 -13.00 3.79
C ARG A 88 13.16 -13.06 3.08
N PHE A 89 13.14 -13.05 1.74
CA PHE A 89 11.89 -13.10 1.00
C PHE A 89 11.29 -14.51 1.00
N SER A 90 12.12 -15.56 0.94
CA SER A 90 11.66 -16.93 1.12
C SER A 90 11.05 -17.15 2.52
N ASP A 91 11.64 -16.59 3.56
CA ASP A 91 11.06 -16.65 4.91
C ASP A 91 9.66 -16.02 4.97
N VAL A 92 9.44 -14.90 4.26
CA VAL A 92 8.13 -14.24 4.20
C VAL A 92 7.11 -15.11 3.45
N GLU A 93 7.50 -15.72 2.33
CA GLU A 93 6.66 -16.64 1.56
C GLU A 93 6.22 -17.85 2.41
N ASP A 94 7.17 -18.45 3.12
CA ASP A 94 6.91 -19.58 4.02
C ASP A 94 5.94 -19.22 5.17
N GLU A 95 6.06 -18.02 5.74
CA GLU A 95 5.14 -17.55 6.78
C GLU A 95 3.73 -17.30 6.22
N MET A 96 3.62 -16.80 4.98
CA MET A 96 2.33 -16.62 4.30
C MET A 96 1.64 -17.97 4.03
N ASP A 97 2.38 -19.00 3.63
CA ASP A 97 1.86 -20.35 3.39
C ASP A 97 1.36 -21.00 4.69
N LYS A 98 2.07 -20.82 5.80
CA LYS A 98 1.63 -21.28 7.13
C LYS A 98 0.31 -20.65 7.55
N LEU A 99 0.15 -19.34 7.31
CA LEU A 99 -1.10 -18.64 7.63
C LEU A 99 -2.26 -19.14 6.75
N SER A 100 -2.01 -19.37 5.46
CA SER A 100 -3.00 -19.91 4.52
C SER A 100 -3.53 -21.29 4.95
N SER A 101 -2.64 -22.20 5.36
CA SER A 101 -3.00 -23.55 5.79
C SER A 101 -3.88 -23.62 7.05
N ARG A 102 -3.88 -22.58 7.90
CA ARG A 102 -4.74 -22.49 9.09
C ARG A 102 -6.14 -21.95 8.79
N SER A 103 -6.36 -21.39 7.61
CA SER A 103 -7.64 -20.81 7.20
C SER A 103 -8.63 -21.84 6.63
N SER A 104 -8.23 -23.11 6.47
CA SER A 104 -9.08 -24.19 5.93
C SER A 104 -9.42 -25.22 7.00
N SER A 105 -10.18 -24.81 8.01
CA SER A 105 -11.03 -25.72 8.75
C SER A 105 -12.47 -25.34 8.45
N ASP A 106 -13.11 -26.16 7.63
CA ASP A 106 -14.56 -26.31 7.56
C ASP A 106 -15.01 -26.72 8.98
N GLU A 107 -15.30 -25.74 9.84
CA GLU A 107 -15.89 -25.98 11.15
C GLU A 107 -17.33 -26.44 10.90
N LYS A 108 -17.49 -27.74 10.71
CA LYS A 108 -18.79 -28.40 10.75
C LYS A 108 -19.39 -28.19 12.13
N ILE A 109 -20.24 -27.16 12.24
CA ILE A 109 -21.10 -26.93 13.41
C ILE A 109 -21.92 -28.22 13.62
N PRO A 110 -21.77 -28.93 14.76
CA PRO A 110 -22.71 -29.96 15.12
C PRO A 110 -24.04 -29.27 15.40
N ALA A 111 -25.10 -29.72 14.74
CA ALA A 111 -26.45 -29.28 15.04
C ALA A 111 -26.79 -29.61 16.49
N GLU A 112 -26.62 -28.63 17.39
CA GLU A 112 -27.28 -28.60 18.68
C GLU A 112 -28.20 -27.39 18.72
N GLU A 113 -29.47 -27.69 18.92
CA GLU A 113 -30.61 -26.79 18.87
C GLU A 113 -30.57 -25.82 20.07
N GLN A 114 -30.16 -24.56 19.84
CA GLN A 114 -30.27 -23.50 20.85
C GLN A 114 -30.99 -22.28 20.28
N LYS A 115 -32.27 -22.23 20.65
CA LYS A 115 -33.27 -21.15 20.57
C LYS A 115 -32.70 -19.73 20.33
N ILE A 116 -32.95 -19.20 19.12
CA ILE A 116 -32.77 -17.78 18.78
C ILE A 116 -33.76 -16.93 19.60
N PRO A 117 -33.33 -15.88 20.34
CA PRO A 117 -34.22 -14.82 20.76
C PRO A 117 -34.58 -13.98 19.54
N THR A 118 -35.84 -14.06 19.11
CA THR A 118 -36.44 -13.20 18.08
C THR A 118 -36.30 -11.73 18.46
N ILE A 119 -35.51 -10.98 17.70
CA ILE A 119 -35.53 -9.51 17.70
C ILE A 119 -36.88 -9.08 17.07
N PRO A 120 -37.71 -8.24 17.74
CA PRO A 120 -39.01 -7.83 17.23
C PRO A 120 -38.90 -7.04 15.91
N GLU A 121 -39.88 -7.21 15.02
CA GLU A 121 -39.91 -6.65 13.66
C GLU A 121 -39.86 -5.11 13.57
N GLU A 122 -40.02 -4.39 14.67
CA GLU A 122 -40.05 -2.91 14.69
C GLU A 122 -38.66 -2.27 14.47
N GLU A 123 -37.54 -2.95 14.79
CA GLU A 123 -36.20 -2.40 14.59
C GLU A 123 -35.73 -2.43 13.11
N ARG A 124 -36.39 -3.23 12.25
CA ARG A 124 -36.05 -3.29 10.81
C ARG A 124 -36.50 -2.06 10.04
N GLN A 125 -37.55 -1.38 10.49
CA GLN A 125 -38.08 -0.19 9.81
C GLN A 125 -37.22 1.05 10.05
N ILE A 126 -36.67 1.20 11.25
CA ILE A 126 -35.80 2.33 11.60
C ILE A 126 -34.48 2.27 10.79
N ILE A 127 -33.90 1.08 10.62
CA ILE A 127 -32.65 0.91 9.85
C ILE A 127 -32.87 1.14 8.34
N ALA A 128 -34.06 0.83 7.82
CA ALA A 128 -34.41 1.07 6.43
C ALA A 128 -34.61 2.56 6.13
N GLU A 129 -35.27 3.30 7.04
CA GLU A 129 -35.44 4.76 6.92
C GLU A 129 -34.11 5.50 7.03
N GLN A 130 -33.21 5.08 7.95
CA GLN A 130 -31.89 5.69 8.10
C GLN A 130 -31.00 5.49 6.85
N LYS A 131 -31.17 4.36 6.16
CA LYS A 131 -30.41 4.02 4.95
C LYS A 131 -30.86 4.81 3.73
N GLU A 132 -32.12 5.27 3.71
CA GLU A 132 -32.64 6.09 2.63
C GLU A 132 -32.23 7.56 2.77
N GLU A 133 -32.15 8.09 4.00
CA GLU A 133 -31.61 9.44 4.28
C GLU A 133 -30.11 9.57 3.95
N ASP A 134 -29.30 8.55 4.27
CA ASP A 134 -27.85 8.55 3.94
C ASP A 134 -27.61 8.49 2.43
N LYS A 135 -28.47 7.81 1.66
CA LYS A 135 -28.38 7.75 0.20
C LYS A 135 -28.69 9.11 -0.45
N VAL A 136 -29.62 9.88 0.11
CA VAL A 136 -29.98 11.22 -0.38
C VAL A 136 -28.86 12.24 -0.11
N LEU A 137 -28.17 12.15 1.04
CA LEU A 137 -27.05 13.03 1.38
C LEU A 137 -25.83 12.84 0.45
N VAL A 138 -25.55 11.59 0.07
CA VAL A 138 -24.48 11.27 -0.88
C VAL A 138 -24.81 11.80 -2.29
N GLU A 139 -26.06 11.76 -2.74
CA GLU A 139 -26.45 12.25 -4.07
C GLU A 139 -26.55 13.79 -4.17
N CYS A 140 -26.89 14.50 -3.09
CA CYS A 140 -26.78 15.96 -3.03
C CYS A 140 -25.33 16.42 -3.16
N SER A 141 -24.38 15.70 -2.54
CA SER A 141 -22.95 16.05 -2.56
C SER A 141 -22.33 15.90 -3.96
N VAL A 142 -22.82 14.94 -4.75
CA VAL A 142 -22.38 14.71 -6.14
C VAL A 142 -22.88 15.81 -7.11
N SER A 143 -23.93 16.54 -6.75
CA SER A 143 -24.51 17.58 -7.61
C SER A 143 -23.80 18.94 -7.51
N ASP A 144 -23.08 19.21 -6.41
CA ASP A 144 -22.34 20.47 -6.23
C ASP A 144 -20.98 20.48 -6.96
N GLU A 145 -20.36 19.33 -7.21
CA GLU A 145 -19.04 19.26 -7.88
C GLU A 145 -19.13 19.43 -9.41
N LYS A 146 -20.32 19.36 -10.00
CA LYS A 146 -20.51 19.47 -11.46
C LYS A 146 -20.73 20.91 -11.97
N LEU A 147 -20.70 21.91 -11.09
CA LEU A 147 -20.82 23.33 -11.47
C LEU A 147 -19.50 24.11 -11.46
N GLU A 148 -18.36 23.53 -11.04
CA GLU A 148 -17.04 24.20 -11.14
C GLU A 148 -16.21 23.77 -12.36
N GLU A 149 -16.51 22.63 -13.00
CA GLU A 149 -15.80 22.20 -14.23
C GLU A 149 -16.42 22.74 -15.53
N GLY A 150 -17.54 23.48 -15.45
CA GLY A 150 -18.27 24.02 -16.60
C GLY A 150 -17.81 25.40 -17.11
N GLU A 151 -16.97 26.15 -16.38
CA GLU A 151 -16.60 27.54 -16.71
C GLU A 151 -15.15 27.72 -17.19
N ARG A 152 -14.47 26.68 -17.70
CA ARG A 152 -13.12 26.82 -18.30
C ARG A 152 -13.00 26.34 -19.74
N THR A 153 -14.11 26.31 -20.48
CA THR A 153 -14.05 26.27 -21.96
C THR A 153 -14.76 27.50 -22.52
N TRP A 154 -14.01 28.32 -23.24
CA TRP A 154 -14.38 29.56 -23.96
C TRP A 154 -14.41 30.87 -23.16
N ASN A 155 -13.21 31.41 -22.85
CA ASN A 155 -12.81 32.76 -23.26
C ASN A 155 -11.29 32.95 -23.19
#